data_AF-A0A381YPD7-F1
#
_entry.id   AF-A0A381YPD7-F1
#
_cell.length_a   1.000
_cell.length_b   1.000
_cell.length_c   1.000
_cell.angle_alpha   90.00
_cell.angle_beta   90.00
_cell.angle_gamma   90.00
#
_symmetry.space_group_name_H-M   'P 1'
#
loop_
_entity.id
_entity.type
_entity.pdbx_description
1 polymer ?
#
loop_
_entity_poly.entity_id
_entity_poly.type
_entity_poly.pdbx_seq_one_letter_code
_entity_poly.pdbx_strand_id
1 'polypeptide(L)'
;MKIEEIESLWETDSKIDSADLSGESLKSPQLHNKYFKILNQEILASKYIESQKHILRKKKWSYFNGISIDENNDEVFPVKRGHKLTKDDVNALIEGEQEFIDIRLKLELQNQKITYLESIIKEISQRTWNIKNAIEWHKFTNPEH
;
A
#
# COMPACT_ATOMS: atom_id res chain seq x y z
N MET A 1 6.27 5.73 6.39
CA MET A 1 6.23 6.86 5.45
C MET A 1 4.77 7.26 5.21
N LYS A 2 4.49 8.55 5.11
CA LYS A 2 3.17 9.05 4.70
C LYS A 2 3.05 9.04 3.16
N ILE A 3 1.84 9.04 2.63
CA ILE A 3 1.64 9.01 1.17
C ILE A 3 2.11 10.31 0.52
N GLU A 4 1.88 11.44 1.18
CA GLU A 4 2.28 12.78 0.74
C GLU A 4 3.80 12.93 0.62
N GLU A 5 4.55 12.20 1.45
CA GLU A 5 6.01 12.12 1.35
C GLU A 5 6.44 11.40 0.07
N ILE A 6 5.73 10.34 -0.32
CA ILE A 6 6.02 9.58 -1.57
C ILE A 6 5.69 10.47 -2.78
N GLU A 7 4.56 11.16 -2.73
CA GLU A 7 4.13 12.11 -3.77
C GLU A 7 5.15 13.23 -3.97
N SER A 8 5.63 13.85 -2.88
CA SER A 8 6.64 14.91 -2.94
C SER A 8 7.98 14.44 -3.50
N LEU A 9 8.43 13.23 -3.11
CA LEU A 9 9.63 12.61 -3.71
C LEU A 9 9.44 12.42 -5.22
N TRP A 10 8.27 11.92 -5.63
CA TRP A 10 8.01 11.64 -7.04
C TRP A 10 7.85 12.91 -7.88
N GLU A 11 7.23 13.96 -7.35
CA GLU A 11 7.14 15.26 -8.00
C GLU A 11 8.53 15.81 -8.37
N THR A 12 9.53 15.56 -7.52
CA THR A 12 10.90 15.97 -7.77
C THR A 12 11.59 15.03 -8.76
N ASP A 13 11.52 13.71 -8.54
CA ASP A 13 12.26 12.70 -9.30
C ASP A 13 11.70 12.44 -10.71
N SER A 14 10.42 12.75 -10.95
CA SER A 14 9.75 12.53 -12.23
C SER A 14 10.22 13.48 -13.34
N LYS A 15 10.80 14.62 -12.97
CA LYS A 15 11.27 15.63 -13.93
C LYS A 15 12.39 15.06 -14.81
N ILE A 16 12.38 15.45 -16.08
CA ILE A 16 13.41 15.08 -17.06
C ILE A 16 14.08 16.38 -17.50
N ASP A 17 15.39 16.46 -17.30
CA ASP A 17 16.20 17.53 -17.87
C ASP A 17 16.41 17.27 -19.37
N SER A 18 15.83 18.12 -20.22
CA SER A 18 15.96 18.02 -21.67
C SER A 18 17.36 18.40 -22.17
N ALA A 19 18.17 19.10 -21.38
CA ALA A 19 19.54 19.44 -21.74
C ALA A 19 20.51 18.26 -21.55
N ASP A 20 20.20 17.32 -20.63
CA ASP A 20 21.03 16.16 -20.31
C ASP A 20 20.25 14.83 -20.39
N LEU A 21 19.70 14.53 -21.58
CA LEU A 21 18.94 13.29 -21.81
C LEU A 21 19.78 12.01 -21.55
N SER A 22 21.10 12.07 -21.75
CA SER A 22 22.01 10.95 -21.49
C SER A 22 22.15 10.67 -20.00
N GLY A 23 22.40 11.71 -19.19
CA GLY A 23 22.43 11.58 -17.73
C GLY A 23 21.08 11.17 -17.17
N GLU A 24 19.98 11.70 -17.71
CA GLU A 24 18.63 11.29 -17.32
C GLU A 24 18.35 9.81 -17.60
N SER A 25 18.87 9.26 -18.71
CA SER A 25 18.77 7.83 -19.01
C SER A 25 19.47 6.98 -17.95
N LEU A 26 20.67 7.39 -17.53
CA LEU A 26 21.46 6.70 -16.49
C LEU A 26 20.85 6.80 -15.09
N LYS A 27 20.02 7.82 -14.82
CA LYS A 27 19.28 7.97 -13.56
C LYS A 27 18.12 6.99 -13.44
N SER A 28 17.51 6.53 -14.54
CA SER A 28 16.32 5.67 -14.50
C SER A 28 16.51 4.38 -13.67
N PRO A 29 17.60 3.59 -13.81
CA PRO A 29 17.85 2.45 -12.93
C PRO A 29 18.04 2.82 -11.45
N GLN A 30 18.61 4.01 -11.17
CA GLN A 30 18.82 4.50 -9.80
C GLN A 30 17.49 4.85 -9.14
N LEU A 31 16.62 5.54 -9.87
CA LEU A 31 15.25 5.84 -9.45
C LEU A 31 14.46 4.54 -9.24
N HIS A 32 14.54 3.60 -10.17
CA HIS A 32 13.86 2.31 -10.03
C HIS A 32 14.28 1.61 -8.72
N ASN A 33 15.59 1.52 -8.44
CA ASN A 33 16.08 0.93 -7.19
C ASN A 33 15.60 1.69 -5.94
N LYS A 34 15.57 3.03 -5.97
CA LYS A 34 15.05 3.87 -4.87
C LYS A 34 13.60 3.51 -4.56
N TYR A 35 12.70 3.58 -5.54
CA TYR A 35 11.27 3.33 -5.33
C TYR A 35 10.96 1.85 -5.08
N PHE A 36 11.71 0.93 -5.67
CA PHE A 36 11.57 -0.51 -5.39
C PHE A 36 11.90 -0.86 -3.94
N LYS A 37 12.91 -0.22 -3.34
CA LYS A 37 13.21 -0.39 -1.90
C LYS A 37 12.06 0.09 -1.02
N ILE A 38 11.49 1.25 -1.32
CA ILE A 38 10.33 1.79 -0.59
C ILE A 38 9.13 0.83 -0.74
N LEU A 39 8.84 0.39 -1.97
CA LEU A 39 7.78 -0.57 -2.25
C LEU A 39 7.92 -1.85 -1.41
N ASN A 40 9.11 -2.44 -1.36
CA ASN A 40 9.33 -3.66 -0.57
C ASN A 40 9.07 -3.44 0.92
N GLN A 41 9.48 -2.29 1.47
CA GLN A 41 9.21 -1.95 2.87
C GLN A 41 7.70 -1.80 3.13
N GLU A 42 6.99 -1.12 2.24
CA GLU A 42 5.55 -0.90 2.39
C GLU A 42 4.75 -2.22 2.18
N ILE A 43 5.21 -3.14 1.32
CA ILE A 43 4.63 -4.50 1.19
C ILE A 43 4.80 -5.29 2.50
N LEU A 44 5.99 -5.26 3.10
CA LEU A 44 6.23 -5.94 4.38
C LEU A 44 5.35 -5.38 5.49
N ALA A 45 5.21 -4.05 5.54
CA ALA A 45 4.30 -3.38 6.48
C ALA A 45 2.83 -3.79 6.25
N SER A 46 2.38 -3.90 4.99
CA SER A 46 1.02 -4.38 4.67
C SER A 46 0.78 -5.79 5.19
N LYS A 47 1.71 -6.73 4.91
CA LYS A 47 1.63 -8.12 5.40
C LYS A 47 1.58 -8.22 6.93
N TYR A 48 2.33 -7.35 7.61
CA TYR A 48 2.28 -7.26 9.07
C TYR A 48 0.89 -6.80 9.56
N ILE A 49 0.34 -5.71 9.00
CA ILE A 49 -0.99 -5.21 9.37
C ILE A 49 -2.08 -6.23 9.05
N GLU A 50 -1.98 -6.93 7.92
CA GLU A 50 -2.89 -8.00 7.54
C GLU A 50 -2.87 -9.14 8.57
N SER A 51 -1.69 -9.56 9.02
CA SER A 51 -1.53 -10.57 10.06
C SER A 51 -2.20 -10.13 11.38
N GLN A 52 -2.00 -8.86 11.78
CA GLN A 52 -2.64 -8.28 12.97
C GLN A 52 -4.17 -8.24 12.82
N LYS A 53 -4.69 -7.90 11.63
CA LYS A 53 -6.13 -7.93 11.34
C LYS A 53 -6.69 -9.36 11.47
N HIS A 54 -5.96 -10.37 10.99
CA HIS A 54 -6.36 -11.77 11.14
C HIS A 54 -6.41 -12.22 12.60
N ILE A 55 -5.41 -11.86 13.40
CA ILE A 55 -5.38 -12.15 14.84
C ILE A 55 -6.57 -11.49 15.53
N LEU A 56 -6.83 -10.21 15.26
CA LEU A 56 -7.96 -9.48 15.83
C LEU A 56 -9.30 -10.10 15.43
N ARG A 57 -9.48 -10.42 14.14
CA ARG A 57 -10.70 -11.10 13.65
C ARG A 57 -10.93 -12.40 14.39
N LYS A 58 -9.88 -13.21 14.57
CA LYS A 58 -9.96 -14.48 15.31
C LYS A 58 -10.35 -14.26 16.77
N LYS A 59 -9.75 -13.27 17.45
CA LYS A 59 -10.10 -12.91 18.84
C LYS A 59 -11.57 -12.51 18.95
N LYS A 60 -12.04 -11.59 18.10
CA LYS A 60 -13.44 -11.13 18.11
C LYS A 60 -14.42 -12.24 17.72
N TRP A 61 -14.05 -13.10 16.77
CA TRP A 61 -14.83 -14.28 16.41
C TRP A 61 -15.00 -15.25 17.57
N SER A 62 -13.90 -15.58 18.27
CA SER A 62 -13.95 -16.44 19.46
C SER A 62 -14.78 -15.82 20.58
N TYR A 63 -14.68 -14.50 20.76
CA TYR A 63 -15.48 -13.74 21.71
C TYR A 63 -16.98 -13.82 21.42
N PHE A 64 -17.42 -13.46 20.21
CA PHE A 64 -18.85 -13.49 19.84
C PHE A 64 -19.46 -14.90 19.81
N ASN A 65 -18.64 -15.93 19.62
CA ASN A 65 -19.08 -17.33 19.72
C ASN A 65 -19.01 -17.89 21.15
N GLY A 66 -18.58 -17.12 22.14
CA GLY A 66 -18.44 -17.58 23.53
C GLY A 66 -17.35 -18.64 23.73
N ILE A 67 -16.38 -18.75 22.82
CA ILE A 67 -15.28 -19.72 22.86
C ILE A 67 -14.11 -19.19 23.72
N SER A 68 -13.94 -17.87 23.83
CA SER A 68 -12.91 -17.26 24.68
C SER A 68 -13.50 -16.26 25.66
N ILE A 69 -13.17 -16.42 26.94
CA ILE A 69 -13.29 -15.40 27.98
C ILE A 69 -11.97 -14.63 27.93
N ASP A 70 -12.02 -13.34 27.62
CA ASP A 70 -10.84 -12.49 27.82
C ASP A 70 -10.61 -12.39 29.34
N GLU A 71 -9.43 -12.76 29.81
CA GLU A 71 -9.05 -12.75 31.23
C GLU A 71 -9.14 -11.33 31.83
N ASN A 72 -9.14 -10.31 30.98
CA ASN A 72 -9.18 -8.90 31.36
C ASN A 72 -10.53 -8.21 31.11
N ASN A 73 -11.57 -8.96 30.68
CA ASN A 73 -12.86 -8.38 30.37
C ASN A 73 -13.97 -9.13 31.10
N ASP A 74 -14.34 -8.61 32.28
CA ASP A 74 -15.48 -9.06 33.10
C ASP A 74 -16.84 -8.84 32.43
N GLU A 75 -16.88 -8.18 31.26
CA GLU A 75 -18.04 -8.19 30.40
C GLU A 75 -18.16 -9.55 29.71
N VAL A 76 -18.62 -10.52 30.50
CA VAL A 76 -19.32 -11.69 29.99
C VAL A 76 -20.41 -11.17 29.09
N PHE A 77 -20.17 -11.10 27.77
CA PHE A 77 -21.24 -10.85 26.82
C PHE A 77 -22.30 -11.89 27.14
N PRO A 78 -23.53 -11.47 27.39
CA PRO A 78 -24.51 -12.40 27.82
C PRO A 78 -24.71 -13.36 26.65
N VAL A 79 -24.35 -14.62 26.87
CA VAL A 79 -25.13 -15.74 26.35
C VAL A 79 -26.53 -15.66 27.02
N LYS A 80 -27.22 -14.52 26.88
CA LYS A 80 -28.63 -14.28 27.16
C LYS A 80 -29.28 -13.84 25.85
N ARG A 81 -29.20 -14.70 24.84
CA ARG A 81 -30.15 -14.60 23.72
C ARG A 81 -30.84 -15.89 23.37
N GLY A 82 -30.45 -17.05 23.93
CA GLY A 82 -31.09 -18.34 23.60
C GLY A 82 -30.99 -18.74 22.11
N HIS A 83 -30.43 -17.88 21.26
CA HIS A 83 -30.29 -18.02 19.83
C HIS A 83 -28.81 -18.05 19.47
N LYS A 84 -28.42 -19.11 18.77
CA LYS A 84 -27.08 -19.29 18.22
C LYS A 84 -26.89 -18.30 17.08
N LEU A 85 -25.89 -17.42 17.17
CA LEU A 85 -25.53 -16.52 16.08
C LEU A 85 -25.09 -17.33 14.85
N THR A 86 -25.50 -16.89 13.67
CA THR A 86 -24.99 -17.43 12.41
C THR A 86 -23.58 -16.89 12.14
N LYS A 87 -22.88 -17.50 11.18
CA LYS A 87 -21.57 -17.00 10.71
C LYS A 87 -21.66 -15.55 10.20
N ASP A 88 -22.77 -15.20 9.55
CA ASP A 88 -22.95 -13.87 8.97
C ASP A 88 -23.25 -12.83 10.04
N ASP A 89 -24.02 -13.19 11.08
CA ASP A 89 -24.24 -12.31 12.24
C ASP A 89 -22.92 -11.97 12.93
N VAL A 90 -22.08 -12.98 13.18
CA VAL A 90 -20.77 -12.78 13.81
C VAL A 90 -19.86 -11.92 12.92
N ASN A 91 -19.85 -12.14 11.61
CA ASN A 91 -19.07 -11.31 10.70
C ASN A 91 -19.54 -9.85 10.72
N ALA A 92 -20.85 -9.60 10.69
CA ALA A 92 -21.42 -8.26 10.76
C ALA A 92 -21.06 -7.54 12.06
N LEU A 93 -21.09 -8.25 13.19
CA LEU A 93 -20.64 -7.71 14.48
C LEU A 93 -19.16 -7.33 14.45
N ILE A 94 -18.27 -8.23 13.99
CA ILE A 94 -16.84 -7.95 13.88
C ILE A 94 -16.58 -6.76 12.96
N GLU A 95 -17.30 -6.66 11.85
CA GLU A 95 -17.12 -5.57 10.88
C GLU A 95 -17.60 -4.21 11.38
N GLY A 96 -18.50 -4.19 12.38
CA GLY A 96 -18.93 -2.99 13.07
C GLY A 96 -18.04 -2.57 14.26
N GLU A 97 -17.09 -3.41 14.68
CA GLU A 97 -16.19 -3.09 15.79
C GLU A 97 -15.20 -1.99 15.37
N GLN A 98 -15.12 -0.91 16.17
CA GLN A 98 -14.22 0.23 15.89
C GLN A 98 -12.76 -0.22 15.71
N GLU A 99 -12.27 -1.11 16.57
CA GLU A 99 -10.90 -1.66 16.49
C GLU A 99 -10.66 -2.42 15.17
N PHE A 100 -11.68 -3.12 14.66
CA PHE A 100 -11.60 -3.84 13.39
C PHE A 100 -11.68 -2.89 12.19
N ILE A 101 -12.51 -1.86 12.28
CA ILE A 101 -12.59 -0.77 11.29
C ILE A 101 -11.24 -0.06 11.19
N ASP A 102 -10.63 0.30 12.32
CA ASP A 102 -9.37 1.05 12.38
C ASP A 102 -8.22 0.27 11.73
N ILE A 103 -8.09 -1.03 12.05
CA ILE A 103 -7.04 -1.85 11.43
C ILE A 103 -7.29 -2.11 9.95
N ARG A 104 -8.56 -2.18 9.52
CA ARG A 104 -8.92 -2.30 8.10
C ARG A 104 -8.54 -1.03 7.34
N LEU A 105 -8.91 0.15 7.85
CA LEU A 105 -8.54 1.44 7.25
C LEU A 105 -7.03 1.61 7.18
N LYS A 106 -6.30 1.19 8.22
CA LYS A 106 -4.83 1.20 8.23
C LYS A 106 -4.25 0.32 7.12
N LEU A 107 -4.82 -0.87 6.89
CA LEU A 107 -4.41 -1.76 5.81
C LEU A 107 -4.73 -1.17 4.43
N GLU A 108 -5.90 -0.57 4.26
CA GLU A 108 -6.31 0.07 3.01
C GLU A 108 -5.38 1.23 2.63
N LEU A 109 -5.05 2.11 3.60
CA LEU A 109 -4.07 3.18 3.39
C LEU A 109 -2.69 2.63 3.01
N GLN A 110 -2.29 1.52 3.62
CA GLN A 110 -1.03 0.85 3.31
C GLN A 110 -1.02 0.30 1.87
N ASN A 111 -2.13 -0.31 1.44
CA ASN A 111 -2.28 -0.81 0.08
C ASN A 111 -2.33 0.32 -0.95
N GLN A 112 -2.94 1.46 -0.63
CA GLN A 112 -2.94 2.63 -1.50
C GLN A 112 -1.51 3.13 -1.77
N LYS A 113 -0.63 3.12 -0.75
CA LYS A 113 0.79 3.45 -0.92
C LYS A 113 1.51 2.46 -1.84
N ILE A 114 1.24 1.16 -1.69
CA ILE A 114 1.80 0.11 -2.55
C ILE A 114 1.38 0.34 -4.01
N THR A 115 0.09 0.52 -4.27
CA THR A 115 -0.42 0.75 -5.63
C THR A 115 0.18 2.01 -6.27
N TYR A 116 0.34 3.09 -5.50
CA TYR A 116 0.99 4.29 -6.00
C TYR A 116 2.46 4.05 -6.36
N LEU A 117 3.22 3.36 -5.50
CA LEU A 117 4.63 3.02 -5.76
C LEU A 117 4.80 2.08 -6.96
N GLU A 118 3.91 1.11 -7.15
CA GLU A 118 3.88 0.26 -8.35
C GLU A 118 3.66 1.09 -9.62
N SER A 119 2.78 2.09 -9.56
CA SER A 119 2.55 3.02 -10.67
C SER A 119 3.80 3.86 -11.00
N ILE A 120 4.52 4.32 -9.98
CA ILE A 120 5.79 5.05 -10.13
C ILE A 120 6.84 4.16 -10.81
N ILE A 121 6.99 2.92 -10.36
CA ILE A 121 7.95 1.98 -10.93
C ILE A 121 7.64 1.70 -12.41
N LYS A 122 6.36 1.57 -12.74
CA LYS A 122 5.92 1.45 -14.14
C LYS A 122 6.29 2.68 -14.96
N GLU A 123 6.08 3.87 -14.43
CA GLU A 123 6.43 5.13 -15.11
C GLU A 123 7.94 5.26 -15.30
N ILE A 124 8.76 4.91 -14.30
CA ILE A 124 10.23 4.85 -14.42
C ILE A 124 10.66 3.85 -15.51
N SER A 125 9.96 2.73 -15.64
CA SER A 125 10.25 1.75 -16.70
C SER A 125 9.94 2.32 -18.09
N GLN A 126 8.86 3.10 -18.20
CA GLN A 126 8.47 3.79 -19.43
C GLN A 126 9.39 4.99 -19.75
N ARG A 127 9.98 5.61 -18.73
CA ARG A 127 10.86 6.78 -18.82
C ARG A 127 12.03 6.58 -19.80
N THR A 128 12.65 5.40 -19.82
CA THR A 128 13.74 5.09 -20.76
C THR A 128 13.29 5.21 -22.22
N TRP A 129 12.06 4.78 -22.53
CA TRP A 129 11.49 4.91 -23.88
C TRP A 129 11.15 6.37 -24.19
N ASN A 130 10.60 7.11 -23.24
CA ASN A 130 10.33 8.55 -23.41
C ASN A 130 11.62 9.34 -23.72
N ILE A 131 12.70 9.05 -22.99
CA ILE A 131 14.02 9.67 -23.22
C ILE A 131 14.57 9.29 -24.59
N LYS A 132 14.48 8.01 -24.98
CA LYS A 132 14.90 7.56 -26.31
C LYS A 132 14.16 8.34 -27.42
N ASN A 133 12.84 8.47 -27.32
CA ASN A 133 12.05 9.21 -28.29
C ASN A 133 12.44 10.70 -28.33
N ALA A 134 12.72 11.31 -27.18
CA ALA A 134 13.20 12.69 -27.13
C ALA A 134 14.55 12.84 -27.86
N ILE A 135 15.49 11.92 -27.66
CA ILE A 135 16.77 11.90 -28.38
C ILE A 135 16.55 11.74 -29.89
N GLU A 136 15.68 10.83 -30.31
CA GLU A 136 15.34 10.63 -31.73
C GLU A 136 14.72 11.88 -32.34
N TRP A 137 13.83 12.56 -31.62
CA TRP A 137 13.24 13.83 -32.05
C TRP A 137 14.28 14.95 -32.19
N HIS A 138 15.23 15.04 -31.26
CA HIS A 138 16.33 16.01 -31.34
C HIS A 138 17.22 15.77 -32.57
N LYS A 139 17.50 14.50 -32.89
CA LYS A 139 18.25 14.13 -34.12
C LYS A 139 17.46 14.45 -35.38
N PHE A 140 16.16 14.20 -35.38
CA PHE A 140 15.28 14.50 -36.52
C PHE A 140 15.19 16.01 -36.80
N THR A 141 15.12 16.83 -35.75
CA THR A 141 14.99 18.29 -35.86
C THR A 141 16.33 19.01 -36.07
N ASN A 142 17.47 18.36 -35.78
CA ASN A 142 18.82 18.90 -36.01
C ASN A 142 19.67 17.93 -36.86
N PRO A 143 19.41 17.82 -38.18
CA PRO A 143 20.05 16.83 -39.04
C PRO A 143 21.51 17.13 -39.43
N GLU A 144 22.07 18.31 -39.10
CA GLU A 144 23.39 18.76 -39.60
C GLU A 144 24.54 18.77 -38.57
N HIS A 145 24.55 17.84 -37.61
CA HIS A 145 25.75 17.49 -36.82
C HIS A 145 26.01 15.99 -36.79
#